data_AF-A0A0D2N2R8-F1
#
_entry.id   AF-A0A0D2N2R8-F1
#
_cell.length_a   1.000
_cell.length_b   1.000
_cell.length_c   1.000
_cell.angle_alpha   90.00
_cell.angle_beta   90.00
_cell.angle_gamma   90.00
#
_symmetry.space_group_name_H-M   'P 1'
#
loop_
_entity.id
_entity.type
_entity.pdbx_description
1 polymer ?
#
loop_
_entity_poly.entity_id
_entity_poly.type
_entity_poly.pdbx_seq_one_letter_code
_entity_poly.pdbx_strand_id
1 'polypeptide(L)'
;MERRAAEGAAALSRSASRARRRTLLDAIAADEPTLFLRLLDGSSVPAHRELLQFVSSCVKGLPPGDSWDLSGVLVEGEPVSRDVVVAWVEVVYNASPTSYADDGAELAPDDAGRGVPAAALLLFADAVGSSGRVVRACYERCRGQFDALRVKLGSEQLQLSLDGRGYCCLPSGDLIECTVSRDEVIRQLPMPQEAAFKVIRPQVAAQLEPMLHLAYRLGLDELRAKLHAFILANTMFRSSLLTRPLLTSAVFSERVMAAVDRRALRDAWVDSIVYGAGDVARDGGLFEVSSISAGGVVAADVALRRPFMGSPAGTRVKLDVDLRTGQMCRDDGEVCMVGADVCKLVVGGAF
;
A
#
# COMPACT_ATOMS: atom_id res chain seq x y z
N MET A 1 -4.77 -69.45 24.12
CA MET A 1 -6.09 -68.79 24.03
C MET A 1 -6.06 -67.48 24.81
N GLU A 2 -5.05 -66.61 24.57
CA GLU A 2 -4.80 -65.39 25.37
C GLU A 2 -4.29 -64.19 24.53
N ARG A 3 -4.37 -64.27 23.19
CA ARG A 3 -3.95 -63.16 22.31
C ARG A 3 -5.10 -62.40 21.64
N ARG A 4 -6.36 -62.83 21.79
CA ARG A 4 -7.51 -62.17 21.16
C ARG A 4 -8.28 -61.19 22.06
N ALA A 5 -7.95 -61.10 23.35
CA ALA A 5 -8.62 -60.17 24.27
C ALA A 5 -7.95 -58.78 24.35
N ALA A 6 -6.68 -58.65 23.95
CA ALA A 6 -5.94 -57.37 24.04
C ALA A 6 -6.15 -56.44 22.83
N GLU A 7 -6.54 -56.96 21.67
CA GLU A 7 -6.76 -56.14 20.46
C GLU A 7 -8.15 -55.48 20.42
N GLY A 8 -9.13 -56.00 21.19
CA GLY A 8 -10.47 -55.40 21.30
C GLY A 8 -10.53 -54.13 22.16
N ALA A 9 -9.67 -54.02 23.18
CA ALA A 9 -9.64 -52.87 24.08
C ALA A 9 -8.83 -51.68 23.51
N ALA A 10 -7.81 -51.96 22.68
CA ALA A 10 -7.00 -50.92 22.03
C ALA A 10 -7.71 -50.24 20.85
N ALA A 11 -8.64 -50.94 20.18
CA ALA A 11 -9.44 -50.38 19.09
C ALA A 11 -10.59 -49.50 19.59
N LEU A 12 -11.14 -49.78 20.78
CA LEU A 12 -12.19 -48.95 21.40
C LEU A 12 -11.64 -47.75 22.19
N SER A 13 -10.37 -47.80 22.64
CA SER A 13 -9.72 -46.68 23.33
C SER A 13 -9.11 -45.62 22.38
N ARG A 14 -8.82 -45.96 21.12
CA ARG A 14 -8.34 -44.99 20.11
C ARG A 14 -9.45 -44.27 19.34
N SER A 15 -10.71 -44.64 19.57
CA SER A 15 -11.88 -44.03 18.92
C SER A 15 -12.45 -42.82 19.67
N ALA A 16 -11.95 -42.53 20.89
CA ALA A 16 -12.59 -41.56 21.79
C ALA A 16 -11.85 -40.22 21.99
N SER A 17 -10.74 -39.92 21.30
CA SER A 17 -9.95 -38.70 21.59
C SER A 17 -9.48 -37.87 20.38
N ARG A 18 -10.00 -38.11 19.18
CA ARG A 18 -9.89 -37.15 18.06
C ARG A 18 -11.19 -36.37 17.87
N ALA A 19 -11.71 -35.81 18.96
CA ALA A 19 -12.57 -34.64 18.84
C ALA A 19 -11.69 -33.51 18.27
N ARG A 20 -11.67 -33.36 16.94
CA ARG A 20 -11.20 -32.14 16.28
C ARG A 20 -11.84 -30.99 17.06
N ARG A 21 -11.03 -30.19 17.77
CA ARG A 21 -11.51 -28.97 18.40
C ARG A 21 -12.10 -28.13 17.28
N ARG A 22 -13.43 -28.11 17.17
CA ARG A 22 -14.14 -27.21 16.26
C ARG A 22 -13.67 -25.81 16.62
N THR A 23 -13.21 -25.05 15.64
CA THR A 23 -12.89 -23.66 15.89
C THR A 23 -14.19 -22.95 16.29
N LEU A 24 -14.11 -21.87 17.07
CA LEU A 24 -15.31 -21.07 17.39
C LEU A 24 -16.02 -20.60 16.11
N LEU A 25 -15.26 -20.44 15.02
CA LEU A 25 -15.78 -20.17 13.67
C LEU A 25 -16.58 -21.33 13.09
N ASP A 26 -16.14 -22.59 13.24
CA ASP A 26 -16.92 -23.76 12.80
C ASP A 26 -18.20 -23.96 13.62
N ALA A 27 -18.18 -23.54 14.88
CA ALA A 27 -19.37 -23.56 15.74
C ALA A 27 -20.36 -22.47 15.30
N ILE A 28 -19.88 -21.23 15.12
CA ILE A 28 -20.70 -20.10 14.68
C ILE A 28 -21.19 -20.26 13.23
N ALA A 29 -20.39 -20.80 12.32
CA ALA A 29 -20.81 -21.06 10.94
C ALA A 29 -21.82 -22.22 10.82
N ALA A 30 -21.94 -23.06 11.85
CA ALA A 30 -22.97 -24.09 11.93
C ALA A 30 -24.26 -23.58 12.63
N ASP A 31 -24.22 -22.40 13.23
CA ASP A 31 -25.36 -21.76 13.89
C ASP A 31 -26.18 -20.92 12.89
N GLU A 32 -27.44 -20.65 13.23
CA GLU A 32 -28.31 -19.78 12.43
C GLU A 32 -27.81 -18.32 12.46
N PRO A 33 -27.87 -17.60 11.33
CA PRO A 33 -27.42 -16.21 11.28
C PRO A 33 -28.25 -15.31 12.21
N THR A 34 -27.57 -14.52 13.04
CA THR A 34 -28.19 -13.62 14.03
C THR A 34 -28.37 -12.19 13.51
N LEU A 35 -27.88 -11.88 12.31
CA LEU A 35 -27.99 -10.57 11.68
C LEU A 35 -28.10 -10.67 10.15
N PHE A 36 -29.00 -9.89 9.57
CA PHE A 36 -29.19 -9.72 8.13
C PHE A 36 -28.82 -8.30 7.71
N LEU A 37 -27.75 -8.17 6.93
CA LEU A 37 -27.30 -6.90 6.37
C LEU A 37 -28.13 -6.62 5.10
N ARG A 38 -29.02 -5.63 5.15
CA ARG A 38 -29.96 -5.31 4.07
C ARG A 38 -29.36 -4.25 3.15
N LEU A 39 -29.40 -4.50 1.85
CA LEU A 39 -28.85 -3.64 0.81
C LEU A 39 -29.95 -2.83 0.13
N LEU A 40 -29.55 -1.79 -0.61
CA LEU A 40 -30.48 -0.91 -1.32
C LEU A 40 -31.32 -1.65 -2.38
N ASP A 41 -30.76 -2.68 -3.01
CA ASP A 41 -31.43 -3.51 -4.01
C ASP A 41 -32.44 -4.51 -3.40
N GLY A 42 -32.64 -4.46 -2.08
CA GLY A 42 -33.50 -5.37 -1.34
C GLY A 42 -32.87 -6.73 -1.03
N SER A 43 -31.65 -6.99 -1.51
CA SER A 43 -30.92 -8.20 -1.15
C SER A 43 -30.43 -8.15 0.29
N SER A 44 -30.11 -9.32 0.85
CA SER A 44 -29.55 -9.42 2.20
C SER A 44 -28.36 -10.35 2.26
N VAL A 45 -27.45 -10.05 3.18
CA VAL A 45 -26.28 -10.88 3.50
C VAL A 45 -26.44 -11.36 4.94
N PRO A 46 -26.49 -12.68 5.18
CA PRO A 46 -26.54 -13.23 6.54
C PRO A 46 -25.16 -13.13 7.22
N ALA A 47 -25.15 -12.83 8.51
CA ALA A 47 -23.96 -12.79 9.35
C ALA A 47 -24.29 -13.05 10.82
N HIS A 48 -23.27 -13.09 11.66
CA HIS A 48 -23.42 -13.18 13.11
C HIS A 48 -23.11 -11.83 13.77
N ARG A 49 -24.12 -11.25 14.43
CA ARG A 49 -24.02 -9.96 15.13
C ARG A 49 -22.83 -9.95 16.08
N GLU A 50 -22.65 -11.02 16.84
CA GLU A 50 -21.62 -11.16 17.86
C GLU A 50 -20.23 -10.99 17.25
N LEU A 51 -19.95 -11.67 16.12
CA LEU A 51 -18.67 -11.54 15.42
C LEU A 51 -18.45 -10.12 14.89
N LEU A 52 -19.46 -9.56 14.24
CA LEU A 52 -19.33 -8.22 13.64
C LEU A 52 -19.17 -7.12 14.71
N GLN A 53 -19.80 -7.25 15.89
CA GLN A 53 -19.68 -6.28 16.98
C GLN A 53 -18.25 -6.17 17.55
N PHE A 54 -17.45 -7.24 17.46
CA PHE A 54 -16.05 -7.20 17.89
C PHE A 54 -15.16 -6.38 16.96
N VAL A 55 -15.54 -6.25 15.68
CA VAL A 55 -14.68 -5.69 14.65
C VAL A 55 -15.25 -4.45 13.98
N SER A 56 -16.52 -4.10 14.16
CA SER A 56 -17.17 -2.93 13.58
C SER A 56 -17.80 -2.06 14.68
N SER A 57 -17.38 -0.79 14.75
CA SER A 57 -17.98 0.18 15.67
C SER A 57 -19.44 0.49 15.32
N CYS A 58 -19.80 0.47 14.03
CA CYS A 58 -21.18 0.65 13.59
C CYS A 58 -22.07 -0.48 14.11
N VAL A 59 -21.66 -1.74 13.96
CA VAL A 59 -22.43 -2.89 14.44
C VAL A 59 -22.53 -2.89 15.97
N LYS A 60 -21.44 -2.51 16.66
CA LYS A 60 -21.44 -2.37 18.13
C LYS A 60 -22.50 -1.37 18.63
N GLY A 61 -22.78 -0.32 17.86
CA GLY A 61 -23.78 0.70 18.17
C GLY A 61 -25.21 0.36 17.72
N LEU A 62 -25.45 -0.77 17.06
CA LEU A 62 -26.78 -1.11 16.56
C LEU A 62 -27.76 -1.44 17.70
N PRO A 63 -29.03 -1.02 17.58
CA PRO A 63 -30.06 -1.47 18.50
C PRO A 63 -30.23 -2.99 18.45
N PRO A 64 -30.83 -3.61 19.48
CA PRO A 64 -31.22 -5.02 19.45
C PRO A 64 -32.12 -5.30 18.24
N GLY A 65 -31.87 -6.41 17.55
CA GLY A 65 -32.63 -6.81 16.36
C GLY A 65 -31.84 -7.75 15.46
N ASP A 66 -32.49 -8.25 14.42
CA ASP A 66 -31.94 -9.21 13.47
C ASP A 66 -31.49 -8.55 12.15
N SER A 67 -31.57 -7.23 12.02
CA SER A 67 -31.30 -6.54 10.77
C SER A 67 -30.46 -5.29 10.95
N TRP A 68 -29.61 -5.06 9.95
CA TRP A 68 -28.84 -3.83 9.79
C TRP A 68 -29.04 -3.29 8.38
N ASP A 69 -29.60 -2.10 8.29
CA ASP A 69 -29.84 -1.43 7.00
C ASP A 69 -28.57 -0.73 6.52
N LEU A 70 -28.04 -1.18 5.37
CA LEU A 70 -26.90 -0.60 4.66
C LEU A 70 -27.32 0.23 3.45
N SER A 71 -28.62 0.42 3.20
CA SER A 71 -29.12 1.15 2.01
C SER A 71 -28.61 2.60 1.93
N GLY A 72 -28.27 3.22 3.05
CA GLY A 72 -27.66 4.55 3.14
C GLY A 72 -26.13 4.58 3.09
N VAL A 73 -25.46 3.42 3.02
CA VAL A 73 -23.99 3.36 2.99
C VAL A 73 -23.50 3.53 1.54
N LEU A 74 -22.79 4.62 1.30
CA LEU A 74 -22.23 4.96 0.00
C LEU A 74 -20.71 4.83 -0.02
N VAL A 75 -20.16 4.28 -1.10
CA VAL A 75 -18.74 4.15 -1.37
C VAL A 75 -18.44 4.88 -2.68
N GLU A 76 -17.63 5.95 -2.61
CA GLU A 76 -17.40 6.87 -3.74
C GLU A 76 -18.71 7.40 -4.37
N GLY A 77 -19.74 7.62 -3.55
CA GLY A 77 -21.04 8.13 -4.01
C GLY A 77 -22.01 7.06 -4.53
N GLU A 78 -21.56 5.81 -4.70
CA GLU A 78 -22.39 4.70 -5.15
C GLU A 78 -22.85 3.84 -3.97
N PRO A 79 -24.08 3.27 -4.00
CA PRO A 79 -24.52 2.29 -3.02
C PRO A 79 -23.56 1.09 -2.98
N VAL A 80 -23.27 0.60 -1.76
CA VAL A 80 -22.42 -0.59 -1.62
C VAL A 80 -23.07 -1.81 -2.29
N SER A 81 -22.29 -2.55 -3.08
CA SER A 81 -22.78 -3.77 -3.72
C SER A 81 -22.78 -4.95 -2.76
N ARG A 82 -23.64 -5.93 -3.03
CA ARG A 82 -23.69 -7.18 -2.27
C ARG A 82 -22.33 -7.89 -2.21
N ASP A 83 -21.60 -7.92 -3.33
CA ASP A 83 -20.30 -8.61 -3.42
C ASP A 83 -19.25 -7.97 -2.51
N VAL A 84 -19.26 -6.64 -2.37
CA VAL A 84 -18.39 -5.93 -1.43
C VAL A 84 -18.72 -6.32 0.01
N VAL A 85 -20.01 -6.35 0.36
CA VAL A 85 -20.45 -6.72 1.72
C VAL A 85 -20.09 -8.17 2.03
N VAL A 86 -20.29 -9.10 1.10
CA VAL A 86 -19.90 -10.51 1.26
C VAL A 86 -18.40 -10.64 1.44
N ALA A 87 -17.59 -10.00 0.59
CA ALA A 87 -16.14 -10.06 0.70
C ALA A 87 -15.65 -9.50 2.06
N TRP A 88 -16.29 -8.46 2.58
CA TRP A 88 -16.00 -7.94 3.91
C TRP A 88 -16.39 -8.93 5.02
N VAL A 89 -17.58 -9.52 4.97
CA VAL A 89 -18.01 -10.54 5.96
C VAL A 89 -17.05 -11.74 5.96
N GLU A 90 -16.64 -12.23 4.79
CA GLU A 90 -15.65 -13.30 4.66
C GLU A 90 -14.32 -12.93 5.33
N VAL A 91 -13.84 -11.69 5.11
CA VAL A 91 -12.63 -11.19 5.78
C VAL A 91 -12.81 -11.19 7.29
N VAL A 92 -13.95 -10.71 7.81
CA VAL A 92 -14.21 -10.70 9.26
C VAL A 92 -14.16 -12.10 9.86
N TYR A 93 -14.75 -13.07 9.18
CA TYR A 93 -14.77 -14.46 9.66
C TYR A 93 -13.36 -15.05 9.63
N ASN A 94 -12.59 -14.81 8.58
CA ASN A 94 -11.21 -15.30 8.46
C ASN A 94 -10.22 -14.58 9.39
N ALA A 95 -10.46 -13.28 9.67
CA ALA A 95 -9.63 -12.46 10.53
C ALA A 95 -9.97 -12.59 12.02
N SER A 96 -10.97 -13.38 12.39
CA SER A 96 -11.32 -13.58 13.80
C SER A 96 -10.17 -14.28 14.55
N PRO A 97 -9.81 -13.83 15.78
CA PRO A 97 -8.74 -14.42 16.59
C PRO A 97 -8.94 -15.90 16.96
N THR A 98 -10.10 -16.50 16.65
CA THR A 98 -10.37 -17.93 16.83
C THR A 98 -10.02 -18.79 15.63
N SER A 99 -9.58 -18.18 14.52
CA SER A 99 -8.86 -18.82 13.42
C SER A 99 -7.44 -19.18 13.90
N TYR A 100 -7.32 -20.25 14.68
CA TYR A 100 -6.05 -20.97 14.84
C TYR A 100 -5.90 -21.92 13.65
N ALA A 101 -5.81 -21.36 12.45
CA ALA A 101 -5.20 -22.09 11.35
C ALA A 101 -3.69 -22.02 11.57
N ASP A 102 -3.15 -23.13 12.07
CA ASP A 102 -1.80 -23.67 11.86
C ASP A 102 -0.88 -22.77 10.99
N ASP A 103 0.31 -22.45 11.49
CA ASP A 103 1.38 -21.60 10.90
C ASP A 103 1.91 -22.10 9.53
N GLY A 104 1.04 -22.42 8.58
CA GLY A 104 1.40 -23.01 7.30
C GLY A 104 0.25 -23.24 6.32
N ALA A 105 -1.00 -22.88 6.63
CA ALA A 105 -2.06 -22.88 5.63
C ALA A 105 -1.94 -21.64 4.75
N GLU A 106 -1.14 -21.74 3.69
CA GLU A 106 -1.21 -20.82 2.56
C GLU A 106 -2.67 -20.68 2.15
N LEU A 107 -3.20 -19.45 2.21
CA LEU A 107 -4.47 -19.10 1.57
C LEU A 107 -4.37 -19.57 0.11
N ALA A 108 -5.06 -20.65 -0.22
CA ALA A 108 -5.03 -21.23 -1.56
C ALA A 108 -5.25 -20.10 -2.58
N PRO A 109 -4.28 -19.86 -3.49
CA PRO A 109 -4.32 -18.70 -4.36
C PRO A 109 -5.19 -19.03 -5.58
N ASP A 110 -6.49 -19.26 -5.39
CA ASP A 110 -7.40 -19.32 -6.52
C ASP A 110 -8.81 -18.85 -6.11
N ASP A 111 -9.33 -17.91 -6.90
CA ASP A 111 -10.66 -17.25 -6.88
C ASP A 111 -11.03 -16.18 -5.83
N ALA A 112 -10.39 -16.07 -4.66
CA ALA A 112 -10.83 -15.12 -3.61
C ALA A 112 -10.69 -13.61 -3.93
N GLY A 113 -10.03 -13.23 -5.03
CA GLY A 113 -9.79 -11.82 -5.42
C GLY A 113 -10.37 -11.38 -6.76
N ARG A 114 -11.03 -12.28 -7.51
CA ARG A 114 -11.50 -12.00 -8.87
C ARG A 114 -12.92 -11.43 -8.87
N GLY A 115 -13.08 -10.15 -8.56
CA GLY A 115 -14.32 -9.45 -8.93
C GLY A 115 -14.61 -8.17 -8.16
N VAL A 116 -14.32 -8.15 -6.86
CA VAL A 116 -14.62 -6.98 -6.04
C VAL A 116 -13.52 -5.92 -6.22
N PRO A 117 -13.88 -4.66 -6.57
CA PRO A 117 -12.90 -3.58 -6.64
C PRO A 117 -12.24 -3.36 -5.28
N ALA A 118 -10.91 -3.44 -5.23
CA ALA A 118 -10.13 -3.32 -4.00
C ALA A 118 -10.44 -2.04 -3.20
N ALA A 119 -10.56 -0.92 -3.89
CA ALA A 119 -10.94 0.36 -3.29
C ALA A 119 -12.32 0.31 -2.65
N ALA A 120 -13.30 -0.34 -3.28
CA ALA A 120 -14.65 -0.42 -2.75
C ALA A 120 -14.71 -1.24 -1.45
N LEU A 121 -13.98 -2.36 -1.39
CA LEU A 121 -13.87 -3.18 -0.18
C LEU A 121 -13.24 -2.41 0.99
N LEU A 122 -12.15 -1.70 0.73
CA LEU A 122 -11.43 -0.94 1.75
C LEU A 122 -12.21 0.27 2.26
N LEU A 123 -12.85 1.01 1.36
CA LEU A 123 -13.72 2.13 1.73
C LEU A 123 -14.98 1.68 2.45
N PHE A 124 -15.56 0.54 2.08
CA PHE A 124 -16.67 -0.03 2.83
C PHE A 124 -16.24 -0.42 4.24
N ALA A 125 -15.09 -1.10 4.39
CA ALA A 125 -14.54 -1.47 5.70
C ALA A 125 -14.36 -0.24 6.59
N ASP A 126 -13.84 0.87 6.05
CA ASP A 126 -13.73 2.16 6.75
C ASP A 126 -15.10 2.75 7.11
N ALA A 127 -16.03 2.79 6.16
CA ALA A 127 -17.37 3.37 6.35
C ALA A 127 -18.17 2.67 7.45
N VAL A 128 -17.97 1.36 7.62
CA VAL A 128 -18.59 0.58 8.71
C VAL A 128 -17.78 0.58 10.01
N GLY A 129 -16.73 1.40 10.09
CA GLY A 129 -15.88 1.53 11.27
C GLY A 129 -15.20 0.21 11.64
N SER A 130 -14.68 -0.49 10.63
CA SER A 130 -13.91 -1.73 10.85
C SER A 130 -12.63 -1.45 11.63
N SER A 131 -12.26 -2.38 12.50
CA SER A 131 -10.96 -2.35 13.19
C SER A 131 -9.81 -2.37 12.18
N GLY A 132 -8.66 -1.77 12.56
CA GLY A 132 -7.47 -1.77 11.71
C GLY A 132 -7.00 -3.17 11.28
N ARG A 133 -7.25 -4.20 12.10
CA ARG A 133 -6.97 -5.60 11.74
C ARG A 133 -7.80 -6.06 10.54
N VAL A 134 -9.10 -5.75 10.53
CA VAL A 134 -9.99 -6.11 9.42
C VAL A 134 -9.65 -5.29 8.18
N VAL A 135 -9.38 -4.00 8.32
CA VAL A 135 -8.93 -3.16 7.20
C VAL A 135 -7.65 -3.72 6.56
N ARG A 136 -6.65 -4.12 7.37
CA ARG A 136 -5.42 -4.75 6.87
C ARG A 136 -5.70 -6.10 6.21
N ALA A 137 -6.59 -6.93 6.77
CA ALA A 137 -6.96 -8.20 6.15
C ALA A 137 -7.72 -8.02 4.82
N CYS A 138 -8.56 -6.98 4.71
CA CYS A 138 -9.18 -6.58 3.45
C CYS A 138 -8.11 -6.17 2.43
N TYR A 139 -7.11 -5.39 2.86
CA TYR A 139 -5.99 -5.00 2.01
C TYR A 139 -5.19 -6.20 1.52
N GLU A 140 -4.79 -7.13 2.40
CA GLU A 140 -4.05 -8.33 2.01
C GLU A 140 -4.81 -9.17 0.97
N ARG A 141 -6.13 -9.29 1.12
CA ARG A 141 -6.99 -10.00 0.16
C ARG A 141 -6.96 -9.35 -1.23
N CYS A 142 -6.91 -8.02 -1.31
CA CYS A 142 -7.03 -7.29 -2.56
C CYS A 142 -5.73 -6.63 -3.04
N ARG A 143 -4.61 -6.86 -2.34
CA ARG A 143 -3.31 -6.19 -2.58
C ARG A 143 -2.82 -6.29 -4.02
N GLY A 144 -3.08 -7.42 -4.69
CA GLY A 144 -2.69 -7.66 -6.07
C GLY A 144 -3.31 -6.68 -7.08
N GLN A 145 -4.44 -6.07 -6.74
CA GLN A 145 -5.04 -5.03 -7.57
C GLN A 145 -4.28 -3.70 -7.49
N PHE A 146 -3.42 -3.53 -6.48
CA PHE A 146 -2.56 -2.38 -6.28
C PHE A 146 -1.10 -2.63 -6.72
N ASP A 147 -0.85 -3.67 -7.50
CA ASP A 147 0.50 -3.99 -7.97
C ASP A 147 0.92 -3.21 -9.22
N ALA A 148 -0.06 -2.69 -9.98
CA ALA A 148 0.22 -1.99 -11.21
C ALA A 148 -0.88 -1.00 -11.59
N LEU A 149 -0.49 0.03 -12.35
CA LEU A 149 -1.38 0.95 -13.03
C LEU A 149 -1.72 0.41 -14.43
N ARG A 150 -2.95 0.60 -14.88
CA ARG A 150 -3.39 0.15 -16.20
C ARG A 150 -3.71 1.36 -17.07
N VAL A 151 -2.90 1.60 -18.10
CA VAL A 151 -3.05 2.75 -18.98
C VAL A 151 -3.43 2.28 -20.38
N LYS A 152 -4.34 2.99 -21.03
CA LYS A 152 -4.79 2.71 -22.40
C LYS A 152 -4.04 3.61 -23.38
N LEU A 153 -3.51 3.00 -24.44
CA LEU A 153 -2.87 3.68 -25.55
C LEU A 153 -3.47 3.17 -26.86
N GLY A 154 -4.39 3.94 -27.44
CA GLY A 154 -5.19 3.48 -28.58
C GLY A 154 -6.01 2.25 -28.21
N SER A 155 -5.81 1.14 -28.92
CA SER A 155 -6.44 -0.16 -28.63
C SER A 155 -5.69 -1.01 -27.62
N GLU A 156 -4.46 -0.64 -27.25
CA GLU A 156 -3.62 -1.42 -26.36
C GLU A 156 -3.78 -1.01 -24.90
N GLN A 157 -3.63 -1.98 -24.00
CA GLN A 157 -3.60 -1.77 -22.57
C GLN A 157 -2.21 -2.11 -22.04
N LEU A 158 -1.56 -1.12 -21.43
CA LEU A 158 -0.25 -1.26 -20.83
C LEU A 158 -0.39 -1.34 -19.31
N GLN A 159 0.39 -2.22 -18.70
CA GLN A 159 0.47 -2.38 -17.25
C GLN A 159 1.81 -1.83 -16.76
N LEU A 160 1.76 -0.79 -15.93
CA LEU A 160 2.92 -0.14 -15.32
C LEU A 160 3.06 -0.65 -13.88
N SER A 161 4.14 -1.33 -13.58
CA SER A 161 4.41 -1.88 -12.25
C SER A 161 4.68 -0.77 -11.23
N LEU A 162 4.19 -0.97 -10.01
CA LEU A 162 4.39 -0.07 -8.87
C LEU A 162 5.55 -0.49 -7.96
N ASP A 163 6.37 -1.46 -8.36
CA ASP A 163 7.53 -1.99 -7.61
C ASP A 163 8.78 -1.07 -7.65
N GLY A 164 8.58 0.25 -7.70
CA GLY A 164 9.69 1.22 -7.73
C GLY A 164 10.39 1.37 -9.09
N ARG A 165 9.77 0.89 -10.17
CA ARG A 165 10.29 1.08 -11.54
C ARG A 165 10.04 2.49 -12.06
N GLY A 166 11.04 3.01 -12.77
CA GLY A 166 10.96 4.25 -13.51
C GLY A 166 10.49 4.01 -14.94
N TYR A 167 9.70 4.93 -15.47
CA TYR A 167 9.26 4.93 -16.84
C TYR A 167 9.62 6.26 -17.50
N CYS A 168 10.42 6.21 -18.56
CA CYS A 168 10.84 7.40 -19.29
C CYS A 168 10.82 7.21 -20.81
N CYS A 169 10.65 8.32 -21.54
CA CYS A 169 10.67 8.32 -23.00
C CYS A 169 12.11 8.49 -23.50
N LEU A 170 12.53 7.64 -24.43
CA LEU A 170 13.73 7.88 -25.22
C LEU A 170 13.47 8.94 -26.30
N PRO A 171 14.51 9.61 -26.82
CA PRO A 171 14.38 10.49 -27.99
C PRO A 171 13.81 9.79 -29.23
N SER A 172 13.90 8.45 -29.31
CA SER A 172 13.28 7.63 -30.36
C SER A 172 11.74 7.60 -30.27
N GLY A 173 11.16 8.00 -29.13
CA GLY A 173 9.73 7.92 -28.86
C GLY A 173 9.31 6.66 -28.07
N ASP A 174 10.25 5.75 -27.81
CA ASP A 174 9.98 4.51 -27.06
C ASP A 174 9.84 4.77 -25.56
N LEU A 175 8.90 4.07 -24.91
CA LEU A 175 8.83 4.03 -23.45
C LEU A 175 9.78 2.96 -22.95
N ILE A 176 10.68 3.33 -22.05
CA ILE A 176 11.53 2.37 -21.38
C ILE A 176 11.13 2.24 -19.91
N GLU A 177 11.13 1.01 -19.45
CA GLU A 177 11.07 0.65 -18.04
C GLU A 177 12.49 0.46 -17.53
N CYS A 178 12.85 1.15 -16.46
CA CYS A 178 14.19 1.13 -15.87
C CYS A 178 14.14 0.95 -14.34
N THR A 179 15.21 0.38 -13.77
CA THR A 179 15.42 0.41 -12.32
C THR A 179 16.16 1.69 -11.92
N VAL A 180 15.82 2.22 -10.74
CA VAL A 180 16.50 3.40 -10.17
C VAL A 180 17.99 3.12 -9.88
N SER A 181 18.34 1.87 -9.56
CA SER A 181 19.66 1.55 -9.01
C SER A 181 20.78 1.34 -10.02
N ARG A 182 20.50 1.17 -11.33
CA ARG A 182 21.55 0.74 -12.29
C ARG A 182 21.45 1.28 -13.72
N ASP A 183 20.53 2.18 -14.06
CA ASP A 183 20.26 2.58 -15.45
C ASP A 183 20.04 1.38 -16.41
N GLU A 184 19.73 0.20 -15.85
CA GLU A 184 19.47 -1.01 -16.60
C GLU A 184 18.07 -0.88 -17.21
N VAL A 185 18.03 -0.79 -18.54
CA VAL A 185 16.79 -0.88 -19.31
C VAL A 185 16.25 -2.29 -19.15
N ILE A 186 15.16 -2.44 -18.40
CA ILE A 186 14.54 -3.72 -18.14
C ILE A 186 13.72 -4.16 -19.35
N ARG A 187 13.00 -3.21 -19.94
CA ARG A 187 12.09 -3.47 -21.05
C ARG A 187 11.91 -2.22 -21.90
N GLN A 188 12.00 -2.41 -23.21
CA GLN A 188 11.51 -1.42 -24.17
C GLN A 188 10.06 -1.76 -24.51
N LEU A 189 9.19 -0.78 -24.32
CA LEU A 189 7.79 -0.85 -24.70
C LEU A 189 7.67 0.01 -25.97
N PRO A 190 7.45 -0.62 -27.14
CA PRO A 190 7.34 0.13 -28.39
C PRO A 190 6.18 1.11 -28.24
N MET A 191 6.47 2.40 -28.31
CA MET A 191 5.45 3.44 -28.26
C MET A 191 5.55 4.35 -29.47
N PRO A 192 4.43 4.63 -30.15
CA PRO A 192 4.39 5.67 -31.16
C PRO A 192 4.38 7.05 -30.48
N GLN A 193 5.56 7.66 -30.38
CA GLN A 193 5.80 9.10 -30.23
C GLN A 193 5.42 9.77 -28.89
N GLU A 194 6.00 10.97 -28.68
CA GLU A 194 5.78 11.88 -27.54
C GLU A 194 4.30 12.23 -27.29
N ALA A 195 3.43 12.11 -28.29
CA ALA A 195 1.98 12.25 -28.16
C ALA A 195 1.38 11.23 -27.17
N ALA A 196 1.95 10.03 -27.06
CA ALA A 196 1.51 9.00 -26.13
C ALA A 196 1.64 9.43 -24.65
N PHE A 197 2.65 10.22 -24.29
CA PHE A 197 2.79 10.74 -22.92
C PHE A 197 1.67 11.69 -22.54
N LYS A 198 1.21 12.55 -23.47
CA LYS A 198 0.06 13.42 -23.20
C LYS A 198 -1.21 12.63 -22.88
N VAL A 199 -1.32 11.41 -23.39
CA VAL A 199 -2.45 10.50 -23.15
C VAL A 199 -2.26 9.66 -21.88
N ILE A 200 -1.05 9.17 -21.62
CA ILE A 200 -0.75 8.28 -20.49
C ILE A 200 -0.68 9.05 -19.16
N ARG A 201 -0.04 10.23 -19.14
CA ARG A 201 0.20 10.99 -17.90
C ARG A 201 -1.09 11.25 -17.10
N PRO A 202 -2.19 11.74 -17.70
CA PRO A 202 -3.44 11.94 -16.96
C PRO A 202 -4.02 10.64 -16.41
N GLN A 203 -3.90 9.51 -17.14
CA GLN A 203 -4.40 8.21 -16.68
C GLN A 203 -3.61 7.65 -15.51
N VAL A 204 -2.29 7.86 -15.50
CA VAL A 204 -1.41 7.51 -14.37
C VAL A 204 -1.84 8.32 -13.15
N ALA A 205 -1.98 9.64 -13.29
CA ALA A 205 -2.38 10.49 -12.19
C ALA A 205 -3.77 10.16 -11.64
N ALA A 206 -4.73 9.90 -12.53
CA ALA A 206 -6.11 9.53 -12.15
C ALA A 206 -6.21 8.19 -11.41
N GLN A 207 -5.21 7.30 -11.55
CA GLN A 207 -5.14 6.05 -10.78
C GLN A 207 -4.33 6.21 -9.49
N LEU A 208 -3.23 6.98 -9.52
CA LEU A 208 -2.41 7.21 -8.32
C LEU A 208 -3.15 7.99 -7.24
N GLU A 209 -3.92 9.01 -7.62
CA GLU A 209 -4.65 9.86 -6.66
C GLU A 209 -5.56 9.05 -5.72
N PRO A 210 -6.50 8.23 -6.21
CA PRO A 210 -7.40 7.50 -5.32
C PRO A 210 -6.66 6.44 -4.50
N MET A 211 -5.60 5.83 -5.05
CA MET A 211 -4.76 4.86 -4.33
C MET A 211 -4.00 5.52 -3.18
N LEU A 212 -3.43 6.72 -3.40
CA LEU A 212 -2.76 7.49 -2.36
C LEU A 212 -3.74 7.95 -1.29
N HIS A 213 -4.90 8.50 -1.69
CA HIS A 213 -5.93 8.92 -0.74
C HIS A 213 -6.32 7.75 0.17
N LEU A 214 -6.56 6.58 -0.42
CA LEU A 214 -6.90 5.36 0.32
C LEU A 214 -5.77 4.94 1.27
N ALA A 215 -4.53 4.93 0.78
CA ALA A 215 -3.37 4.54 1.58
C ALA A 215 -3.17 5.46 2.80
N TYR A 216 -3.31 6.78 2.61
CA TYR A 216 -3.22 7.76 3.69
C TYR A 216 -4.37 7.64 4.67
N ARG A 217 -5.60 7.64 4.15
CA ARG A 217 -6.82 7.61 4.96
C ARG A 217 -6.88 6.39 5.88
N LEU A 218 -6.45 5.24 5.37
CA LEU A 218 -6.54 3.96 6.07
C LEU A 218 -5.24 3.56 6.78
N GLY A 219 -4.19 4.37 6.71
CA GLY A 219 -2.89 4.05 7.30
C GLY A 219 -2.24 2.79 6.72
N LEU A 220 -2.40 2.55 5.41
CA LEU A 220 -1.81 1.39 4.72
C LEU A 220 -0.35 1.68 4.36
N ASP A 221 0.55 1.48 5.33
CA ASP A 221 1.96 1.82 5.21
C ASP A 221 2.65 1.14 4.03
N GLU A 222 2.37 -0.14 3.77
CA GLU A 222 3.00 -0.87 2.66
C GLU A 222 2.59 -0.29 1.30
N LEU A 223 1.29 -0.02 1.12
CA LEU A 223 0.77 0.59 -0.11
C LEU A 223 1.33 2.01 -0.28
N ARG A 224 1.37 2.79 0.79
CA ARG A 224 1.96 4.14 0.80
C ARG A 224 3.42 4.08 0.36
N ALA A 225 4.24 3.23 0.98
CA ALA A 225 5.65 3.09 0.62
C ALA A 225 5.82 2.72 -0.88
N LYS A 226 5.00 1.79 -1.37
CA LYS A 226 5.00 1.36 -2.78
C LYS A 226 4.65 2.49 -3.75
N LEU A 227 3.57 3.23 -3.48
CA LEU A 227 3.15 4.38 -4.30
C LEU A 227 4.22 5.48 -4.31
N HIS A 228 4.82 5.75 -3.15
CA HIS A 228 5.90 6.73 -3.02
C HIS A 228 7.15 6.31 -3.78
N ALA A 229 7.54 5.04 -3.73
CA ALA A 229 8.66 4.51 -4.50
C ALA A 229 8.42 4.68 -6.01
N PHE A 230 7.21 4.39 -6.50
CA PHE A 230 6.85 4.63 -7.90
C PHE A 230 6.94 6.12 -8.27
N ILE A 231 6.41 7.02 -7.42
CA ILE A 231 6.44 8.46 -7.66
C ILE A 231 7.89 8.97 -7.74
N LEU A 232 8.74 8.51 -6.82
CA LEU A 232 10.15 8.83 -6.80
C LEU A 232 10.86 8.36 -8.08
N ALA A 233 10.67 7.09 -8.43
CA ALA A 233 11.23 6.50 -9.66
C ALA A 233 10.84 7.29 -10.92
N ASN A 234 9.61 7.81 -10.96
CA ASN A 234 9.05 8.54 -12.09
C ASN A 234 9.20 10.07 -11.99
N THR A 235 10.04 10.58 -11.09
CA THR A 235 10.38 12.02 -11.02
C THR A 235 11.85 12.29 -11.28
N MET A 236 12.73 11.28 -11.20
CA MET A 236 14.17 11.44 -11.42
C MET A 236 14.55 11.72 -12.89
N PHE A 237 13.74 11.28 -13.86
CA PHE A 237 14.02 11.45 -15.28
C PHE A 237 13.38 12.73 -15.85
N ARG A 238 14.11 13.47 -16.70
CA ARG A 238 13.57 14.67 -17.38
C ARG A 238 12.35 14.35 -18.26
N SER A 239 12.31 13.14 -18.84
CA SER A 239 11.24 12.65 -19.72
C SER A 239 10.34 11.62 -19.02
N SER A 240 10.01 11.85 -17.75
CA SER A 240 9.24 10.90 -16.94
C SER A 240 7.72 10.99 -17.12
N LEU A 241 7.00 10.01 -16.58
CA LEU A 241 5.54 10.02 -16.49
C LEU A 241 4.99 11.08 -15.52
N LEU A 242 5.72 11.42 -14.46
CA LEU A 242 5.22 12.33 -13.43
C LEU A 242 5.98 13.65 -13.48
N THR A 243 5.32 14.69 -13.97
CA THR A 243 5.84 16.05 -13.94
C THR A 243 5.40 16.74 -12.65
N ARG A 244 6.18 17.74 -12.20
CA ARG A 244 5.83 18.52 -11.00
C ARG A 244 4.41 19.10 -11.06
N PRO A 245 3.95 19.73 -12.17
CA PRO A 245 2.56 20.21 -12.26
C PRO A 245 1.52 19.12 -12.10
N LEU A 246 1.76 17.93 -12.65
CA LEU A 246 0.85 16.80 -12.53
C LEU A 246 0.80 16.27 -11.08
N LEU A 247 1.95 16.22 -10.42
CA LEU A 247 2.03 15.79 -9.03
C LEU A 247 1.27 16.74 -8.10
N THR A 248 1.48 18.04 -8.25
CA THR A 248 0.79 19.03 -7.40
C THR A 248 -0.69 19.09 -7.73
N SER A 249 -1.08 19.16 -9.01
CA SER A 249 -2.49 19.38 -9.38
C SER A 249 -3.37 18.14 -9.32
N ALA A 250 -2.85 16.95 -9.63
CA ALA A 250 -3.67 15.76 -9.85
C ALA A 250 -3.36 14.61 -8.87
N VAL A 251 -2.08 14.29 -8.63
CA VAL A 251 -1.71 13.14 -7.78
C VAL A 251 -1.86 13.46 -6.30
N PHE A 252 -1.27 14.57 -5.84
CA PHE A 252 -1.40 15.06 -4.48
C PHE A 252 -2.51 16.10 -4.40
N SER A 253 -3.72 15.67 -4.78
CA SER A 253 -4.94 16.48 -4.77
C SER A 253 -5.25 17.03 -3.37
N GLU A 254 -6.17 17.99 -3.27
CA GLU A 254 -6.66 18.45 -1.96
C GLU A 254 -7.25 17.31 -1.13
N ARG A 255 -7.92 16.35 -1.79
CA ARG A 255 -8.49 15.16 -1.16
C ARG A 255 -7.39 14.27 -0.56
N VAL A 256 -6.33 13.97 -1.31
CA VAL A 256 -5.18 13.21 -0.79
C VAL A 256 -4.55 13.95 0.39
N MET A 257 -4.33 15.25 0.26
CA MET A 257 -3.69 16.05 1.30
C MET A 257 -4.56 16.22 2.56
N ALA A 258 -5.88 16.20 2.43
CA ALA A 258 -6.79 16.18 3.56
C ALA A 258 -6.71 14.86 4.36
N ALA A 259 -6.31 13.77 3.71
CA ALA A 259 -6.05 12.48 4.36
C ALA A 259 -4.64 12.37 4.97
N VAL A 260 -3.72 13.27 4.61
CA VAL A 260 -2.40 13.36 5.25
C VAL A 260 -2.57 14.01 6.62
N ASP A 261 -2.09 13.35 7.67
CA ASP A 261 -2.23 13.72 9.09
C ASP A 261 -1.58 15.09 9.48
N ARG A 262 -1.14 15.90 8.51
CA ARG A 262 -0.50 17.20 8.71
C ARG A 262 -0.89 18.20 7.63
N ARG A 263 -1.83 19.08 7.96
CA ARG A 263 -2.45 20.10 7.09
C ARG A 263 -1.52 21.17 6.49
N ALA A 264 -0.22 21.17 6.78
CA ALA A 264 0.61 22.37 6.58
C ALA A 264 1.79 22.27 5.61
N LEU A 265 2.01 21.17 4.88
CA LEU A 265 3.24 21.05 4.07
C LEU A 265 3.03 20.39 2.71
N ARG A 266 1.89 20.55 2.02
CA ARG A 266 1.69 19.98 0.67
C ARG A 266 2.87 20.28 -0.25
N ASP A 267 3.19 21.55 -0.45
CA ASP A 267 4.24 21.92 -1.40
C ASP A 267 5.64 21.54 -0.91
N ALA A 268 5.93 21.68 0.39
CA ALA A 268 7.20 21.25 0.97
C ALA A 268 7.38 19.73 0.96
N TRP A 269 6.28 18.98 1.04
CA TRP A 269 6.26 17.53 1.04
C TRP A 269 6.32 16.98 -0.39
N VAL A 270 5.57 17.58 -1.32
CA VAL A 270 5.76 17.30 -2.76
C VAL A 270 7.19 17.65 -3.17
N ASP A 271 7.72 18.79 -2.74
CA ASP A 271 9.11 19.14 -3.00
C ASP A 271 10.09 18.18 -2.30
N SER A 272 9.77 17.63 -1.12
CA SER A 272 10.59 16.59 -0.48
C SER A 272 10.64 15.29 -1.28
N ILE A 273 9.52 14.91 -1.90
CA ILE A 273 9.40 13.68 -2.68
C ILE A 273 10.02 13.88 -4.07
N VAL A 274 9.86 15.06 -4.66
CA VAL A 274 10.31 15.39 -6.02
C VAL A 274 11.78 15.81 -6.05
N TYR A 275 12.22 16.64 -5.09
CA TYR A 275 13.60 17.16 -5.02
C TYR A 275 14.49 16.40 -4.05
N GLY A 276 13.96 15.68 -3.06
CA GLY A 276 14.76 14.88 -2.14
C GLY A 276 15.58 13.79 -2.85
N ALA A 277 15.11 13.24 -3.97
CA ALA A 277 15.92 12.35 -4.83
C ALA A 277 16.51 13.04 -6.06
N GLY A 278 15.91 14.13 -6.55
CA GLY A 278 16.32 14.81 -7.78
C GLY A 278 17.48 15.79 -7.59
N ASP A 279 17.44 16.66 -6.57
CA ASP A 279 18.48 17.69 -6.32
C ASP A 279 19.68 17.10 -5.58
N VAL A 280 19.47 16.13 -4.70
CA VAL A 280 20.54 15.33 -4.06
C VAL A 280 21.45 14.69 -5.12
N ALA A 281 20.91 14.33 -6.29
CA ALA A 281 21.68 13.82 -7.41
C ALA A 281 22.15 14.88 -8.43
N ARG A 282 21.57 16.10 -8.45
CA ARG A 282 21.77 17.07 -9.54
C ARG A 282 22.30 18.44 -9.16
N ASP A 283 22.06 18.95 -7.96
CA ASP A 283 22.55 20.25 -7.51
C ASP A 283 22.69 20.24 -5.98
N GLY A 284 23.92 20.32 -5.48
CA GLY A 284 24.29 20.24 -4.05
C GLY A 284 23.78 21.39 -3.17
N GLY A 285 22.48 21.69 -3.20
CA GLY A 285 21.88 22.89 -2.64
C GLY A 285 21.02 22.70 -1.38
N LEU A 286 20.57 21.49 -1.05
CA LEU A 286 19.71 21.28 0.14
C LEU A 286 20.50 21.26 1.46
N PHE A 287 21.75 20.82 1.39
CA PHE A 287 22.62 20.59 2.52
C PHE A 287 23.94 21.33 2.33
N GLU A 288 24.38 22.05 3.36
CA GLU A 288 25.74 22.59 3.43
C GLU A 288 26.62 21.57 4.15
N VAL A 289 27.57 20.97 3.43
CA VAL A 289 28.52 20.02 4.01
C VAL A 289 29.57 20.81 4.78
N SER A 290 29.52 20.73 6.11
CA SER A 290 30.39 21.53 6.99
C SER A 290 31.74 20.87 7.31
N SER A 291 31.86 19.56 7.13
CA SER A 291 33.15 18.83 7.22
C SER A 291 33.03 17.42 6.63
N ILE A 292 34.12 16.92 6.02
CA ILE A 292 34.25 15.55 5.48
C ILE A 292 35.43 14.87 6.16
N SER A 293 35.23 13.69 6.75
CA SER A 293 36.31 12.84 7.27
C SER A 293 36.71 11.74 6.27
N ALA A 294 38.00 11.52 6.06
CA ALA A 294 38.49 10.51 5.13
C ALA A 294 38.38 9.10 5.72
N GLY A 295 37.52 8.25 5.14
CA GLY A 295 37.40 6.87 5.63
C GLY A 295 36.33 5.98 5.00
N GLY A 296 36.01 6.09 3.70
CA GLY A 296 35.04 5.20 3.02
C GLY A 296 33.56 5.41 3.43
N VAL A 297 33.31 5.67 4.70
CA VAL A 297 32.11 6.27 5.27
C VAL A 297 32.46 7.71 5.64
N VAL A 298 31.71 8.66 5.09
CA VAL A 298 31.87 10.09 5.35
C VAL A 298 30.79 10.51 6.32
N ALA A 299 31.19 10.86 7.55
CA ALA A 299 30.33 11.58 8.47
C ALA A 299 30.19 13.02 7.96
N ALA A 300 28.97 13.44 7.64
CA ALA A 300 28.63 14.77 7.20
C ALA A 300 27.63 15.39 8.19
N ASP A 301 28.00 16.54 8.75
CA ASP A 301 27.05 17.40 9.46
C ASP A 301 26.43 18.34 8.43
N VAL A 302 25.13 18.14 8.19
CA VAL A 302 24.38 18.88 7.18
C VAL A 302 23.28 19.70 7.81
N ALA A 303 23.28 20.99 7.50
CA ALA A 303 22.24 21.91 7.94
C ALA A 303 21.19 22.10 6.84
N LEU A 304 19.91 22.08 7.22
CA LEU A 304 18.82 22.47 6.35
C LEU A 304 18.96 23.94 5.95
N ARG A 305 19.12 24.25 4.67
CA ARG A 305 19.16 25.65 4.20
C ARG A 305 17.80 26.37 4.23
N ARG A 306 16.70 25.61 4.31
CA ARG A 306 15.33 26.10 4.40
C ARG A 306 14.49 25.17 5.29
N PRO A 307 13.35 25.63 5.85
CA PRO A 307 12.50 24.77 6.67
C PRO A 307 12.02 23.53 5.89
N PHE A 308 11.97 22.37 6.54
CA PHE A 308 11.60 21.09 5.94
C PHE A 308 10.93 20.16 6.96
N MET A 309 9.76 19.61 6.65
CA MET A 309 9.04 18.62 7.49
C MET A 309 8.86 19.01 8.96
N GLY A 310 8.59 20.29 9.23
CA GLY A 310 8.42 20.83 10.59
C GLY A 310 9.73 21.18 11.30
N SER A 311 10.88 20.90 10.67
CA SER A 311 12.19 21.33 11.14
C SER A 311 12.54 22.71 10.54
N PRO A 312 12.97 23.69 11.35
CA PRO A 312 13.35 25.02 10.85
C PRO A 312 14.64 24.97 10.00
N ALA A 313 14.87 26.01 9.19
CA ALA A 313 16.18 26.22 8.57
C ALA A 313 17.27 26.28 9.64
N GLY A 314 18.44 25.72 9.35
CA GLY A 314 19.55 25.56 10.28
C GLY A 314 19.49 24.30 11.13
N THR A 315 18.41 23.49 11.04
CA THR A 315 18.38 22.18 11.70
C THR A 315 19.48 21.30 11.15
N ARG A 316 20.33 20.80 12.04
CA ARG A 316 21.49 19.96 11.69
C ARG A 316 21.15 18.49 11.82
N VAL A 317 21.54 17.72 10.83
CA VAL A 317 21.45 16.26 10.84
C VAL A 317 22.84 15.72 10.57
N LYS A 318 23.27 14.79 11.41
CA LYS A 318 24.49 14.03 11.15
C LYS A 318 24.15 12.79 10.33
N LEU A 319 24.88 12.62 9.24
CA LEU A 319 24.69 11.55 8.28
C LEU A 319 26.01 10.83 8.06
N ASP A 320 25.98 9.51 8.13
CA ASP A 320 27.05 8.65 7.69
C ASP A 320 26.79 8.22 6.24
N VAL A 321 27.67 8.63 5.34
CA VAL A 321 27.55 8.37 3.90
C VAL A 321 28.59 7.34 3.49
N ASP A 322 28.17 6.11 3.18
CA ASP A 322 29.04 5.10 2.60
C ASP A 322 29.25 5.39 1.10
N LEU A 323 30.46 5.83 0.75
CA LEU A 323 30.85 6.19 -0.62
C LEU A 323 31.01 4.98 -1.55
N ARG A 324 31.01 3.75 -1.02
CA ARG A 324 31.09 2.52 -1.83
C ARG A 324 29.72 2.03 -2.26
N THR A 325 28.74 2.18 -1.37
CA THR A 325 27.37 1.68 -1.57
C THR A 325 26.38 2.78 -1.93
N GLY A 326 26.75 4.05 -1.71
CA GLY A 326 25.85 5.20 -1.84
C GLY A 326 24.75 5.21 -0.78
N GLN A 327 24.97 4.53 0.36
CA GLN A 327 24.02 4.49 1.47
C GLN A 327 24.23 5.68 2.41
N MET A 328 23.14 6.30 2.83
CA MET A 328 23.14 7.31 3.88
C MET A 328 22.41 6.75 5.11
N CYS A 329 23.09 6.70 6.24
CA CYS A 329 22.52 6.36 7.53
C CYS A 329 22.54 7.60 8.42
N ARG A 330 21.56 7.75 9.29
CA ARG A 330 21.69 8.68 10.42
C ARG A 330 22.64 8.07 11.45
N ASP A 331 23.24 8.90 12.30
CA ASP A 331 24.11 8.46 13.40
C ASP A 331 23.45 7.42 14.34
N ASP A 332 22.13 7.30 14.34
CA ASP A 332 21.37 6.28 15.08
C ASP A 332 21.26 4.93 14.34
N GLY A 333 21.85 4.81 13.15
CA GLY A 333 21.85 3.62 12.31
C GLY A 333 20.64 3.48 11.39
N GLU A 334 19.72 4.46 11.35
CA GLU A 334 18.55 4.41 10.48
C GLU A 334 18.93 4.76 9.03
N VAL A 335 18.70 3.83 8.09
CA VAL A 335 19.00 4.03 6.66
C VAL A 335 18.00 5.01 6.07
N CYS A 336 18.50 6.15 5.58
CA CYS A 336 17.68 7.23 5.05
C CYS A 336 17.56 7.21 3.53
N MET A 337 18.60 6.79 2.80
CA MET A 337 18.61 6.71 1.32
C MET A 337 19.65 5.70 0.80
N VAL A 338 19.40 5.11 -0.38
CA VAL A 338 20.31 4.19 -1.08
C VAL A 338 20.38 4.57 -2.56
N GLY A 339 21.56 4.88 -3.10
CA GLY A 339 21.72 5.09 -4.55
C GLY A 339 23.09 5.61 -5.01
N ALA A 340 23.48 5.26 -6.23
CA ALA A 340 24.79 5.56 -6.83
C ALA A 340 25.07 7.07 -7.04
N ASP A 341 24.06 7.93 -6.93
CA ASP A 341 24.20 9.39 -7.05
C ASP A 341 24.61 10.10 -5.75
N VAL A 342 24.60 9.41 -4.60
CA VAL A 342 25.02 9.96 -3.31
C VAL A 342 26.51 10.33 -3.30
N CYS A 343 27.34 9.63 -4.08
CA CYS A 343 28.77 9.94 -4.21
C CYS A 343 29.03 11.28 -4.91
N LYS A 344 28.08 11.82 -5.68
CA LYS A 344 28.23 13.14 -6.32
C LYS A 344 27.98 14.30 -5.36
N LEU A 345 27.16 14.08 -4.32
CA LEU A 345 26.83 15.05 -3.28
C LEU A 345 28.02 15.44 -2.40
N VAL A 346 28.93 14.50 -2.17
CA VAL A 346 30.10 14.69 -1.29
C VAL A 346 31.30 15.26 -2.06
N VAL A 347 31.43 14.95 -3.36
CA VAL A 347 32.59 15.35 -4.17
C VAL A 347 32.40 16.72 -4.83
N GLY A 348 31.15 17.16 -5.06
CA GLY A 348 30.84 18.45 -5.69
C GLY A 348 31.07 19.71 -4.84
N GLY A 349 31.45 19.57 -3.57
CA GLY A 349 31.74 20.69 -2.65
C GLY A 349 33.23 20.88 -2.33
N ALA A 350 34.12 20.08 -2.91
CA ALA A 350 35.55 20.11 -2.63
C ALA A 350 36.38 20.34 -3.89
N PHE A 351 36.04 21.38 -4.66
CA PHE A 351 36.94 22.09 -5.57
C PHE A 351 36.51 23.55 -5.72
#